data_AF-A0A2Z2KHQ2-F1
#
_entry.id   AF-A0A2Z2KHQ2-F1
#
_cell.length_a   1.000
_cell.length_b   1.000
_cell.length_c   1.000
_cell.angle_alpha   90.00
_cell.angle_beta   90.00
_cell.angle_gamma   90.00
#
_symmetry.space_group_name_H-M   'P 1'
#
loop_
_entity.id
_entity.type
_entity.pdbx_description
1 polymer ?
#
loop_
_entity_poly.entity_id
_entity_poly.type
_entity_poly.pdbx_seq_one_letter_code
_entity_poly.pdbx_strand_id
1 'polypeptide(L)'
;MLTILGPDHGALAIIDHYLNDSIQETINGEYKLSFTAIIDEDGKSEYLVDGNLVEVEDQLFNIVHHRRTRDGGGSLIVAVDCEQVAYNLLRFEWADGFVHAGTPADLLAMILDGTGFTVGTVEVGNYISVDLAEENINARAIMMEIAALSGGELLFERHTISLLAPRGQLRGVQFLLGKNLKGIIKDVDTRSGEIITAYEVDVQELRELPEFAGLEEFDLGDSVFIVDPELGIDEEQRIIGYTYSPRRRINSKVVISNAITGIKDAVVSLKKTTIVKDKVYNGTRIGPEVGFEAIRSDKMARTVMNATEGIKIQKGNGSGSGWTDVIYLDTEGNGVFSGKIIASSFEGGTIMIGSGHNAFRASDWGIWLGNEAFANAPFSVNPAGHMKAVGAEFSGTITASEINGGEINGTDINGGRVTGALIRTGLNGVYPRVEIDPSSVAFGVYADENNGVLIPAFDGGVSKIQFLSNGNESTIYNSPSLGLVLSGFAETRLAGPKVVLAPSGNVFIPSWSQFRSDNEAMSLQDVIDDLYAAISNKASISHSHTVNLGSHNHGIAGAVNWGGTFSVS
;
A
#
# COMPACT_ATOMS: atom_id res chain seq x y z
N MET A 1 -31.53 45.32 44.66
CA MET A 1 -32.50 44.23 44.41
C MET A 1 -32.45 43.96 42.93
N LEU A 2 -32.47 42.69 42.52
CA LEU A 2 -32.47 42.29 41.12
C LEU A 2 -33.85 41.70 40.79
N THR A 3 -34.52 42.21 39.77
CA THR A 3 -35.81 41.66 39.32
C THR A 3 -35.54 40.73 38.14
N ILE A 4 -35.98 39.48 38.24
CA ILE A 4 -35.88 38.51 37.14
C ILE A 4 -37.15 38.61 36.31
N LEU A 5 -37.00 38.87 35.02
CA LEU A 5 -38.10 38.98 34.07
C LEU A 5 -38.08 37.79 33.10
N GLY A 6 -39.26 37.34 32.68
CA GLY A 6 -39.40 36.38 31.60
C GLY A 6 -39.16 37.01 30.22
N PRO A 7 -39.15 36.19 29.15
CA PRO A 7 -39.00 36.69 27.77
C PRO A 7 -40.10 37.69 27.35
N ASP A 8 -41.28 37.62 27.99
CA ASP A 8 -42.41 38.53 27.80
C ASP A 8 -42.33 39.80 28.68
N HIS A 9 -41.22 40.00 29.38
CA HIS A 9 -41.00 41.08 30.35
C HIS A 9 -41.89 41.03 31.59
N GLY A 10 -42.58 39.90 31.84
CA GLY A 10 -43.30 39.67 33.09
C GLY A 10 -42.33 39.37 34.24
N ALA A 11 -42.57 39.95 35.41
CA ALA A 11 -41.74 39.68 36.60
C ALA A 11 -41.96 38.24 37.11
N LEU A 12 -40.86 37.47 37.19
CA LEU A 12 -40.85 36.07 37.63
C LEU A 12 -40.37 35.93 39.08
N ALA A 13 -39.33 36.67 39.47
CA ALA A 13 -38.76 36.61 40.80
C ALA A 13 -38.03 37.91 41.19
N ILE A 14 -37.83 38.12 42.49
CA ILE A 14 -36.98 39.20 43.02
C ILE A 14 -35.88 38.55 43.85
N ILE A 15 -34.62 38.81 43.47
CA ILE A 15 -33.43 38.37 44.20
C ILE A 15 -32.93 39.54 45.05
N ASP A 16 -33.16 39.44 46.37
CA ASP A 16 -32.73 40.42 47.38
C ASP A 16 -31.44 39.98 48.12
N HIS A 17 -31.17 38.67 48.13
CA HIS A 17 -29.98 38.05 48.72
C HIS A 17 -29.01 37.55 47.64
N TYR A 18 -28.12 38.43 47.20
CA TYR A 18 -27.02 38.14 46.30
C TYR A 18 -25.71 38.78 46.79
N LEU A 19 -24.59 38.21 46.35
CA LEU A 19 -23.21 38.55 46.70
C LEU A 19 -22.38 38.67 45.42
N ASN A 20 -21.16 39.20 45.55
CA ASN A 20 -20.18 39.32 44.45
C ASN A 20 -20.79 39.98 43.20
N ASP A 21 -21.64 40.98 43.38
CA ASP A 21 -22.26 41.71 42.28
C ASP A 21 -21.31 42.73 41.67
N SER A 22 -21.34 42.81 40.35
CA SER A 22 -20.55 43.75 39.59
C SER A 22 -21.23 44.09 38.28
N ILE A 23 -21.47 45.38 38.05
CA ILE A 23 -21.74 45.95 36.73
C ILE A 23 -20.41 46.48 36.20
N GLN A 24 -20.08 46.10 34.97
CA GLN A 24 -18.94 46.61 34.23
C GLN A 24 -19.44 47.31 32.97
N GLU A 25 -19.23 48.62 32.88
CA GLU A 25 -19.57 49.44 31.71
C GLU A 25 -18.31 50.09 31.15
N THR A 26 -18.17 50.16 29.83
CA THR A 26 -17.07 50.83 29.14
C THR A 26 -17.63 51.62 27.96
N ILE A 27 -17.16 52.86 27.78
CA ILE A 27 -17.57 53.72 26.66
C ILE A 27 -17.34 52.96 25.35
N ASN A 28 -18.40 52.85 24.55
CA ASN A 28 -18.39 52.12 23.27
C ASN A 28 -17.85 50.69 23.38
N GLY A 29 -18.03 50.02 24.53
CA GLY A 29 -17.38 48.75 24.83
C GLY A 29 -18.29 47.74 25.51
N GLU A 30 -17.81 47.22 26.64
CA GLU A 30 -18.50 46.21 27.42
C GLU A 30 -19.64 46.81 28.26
N TYR A 31 -20.73 46.06 28.41
CA TYR A 31 -21.77 46.38 29.38
C TYR A 31 -22.37 45.09 29.91
N LYS A 32 -21.87 44.66 31.07
CA LYS A 32 -22.11 43.33 31.63
C LYS A 32 -22.47 43.44 33.11
N LEU A 33 -23.25 42.47 33.57
CA LEU A 33 -23.62 42.29 34.97
C LEU A 33 -23.21 40.87 35.39
N SER A 34 -22.56 40.75 36.53
CA SER A 34 -22.30 39.47 37.17
C SER A 34 -22.75 39.51 38.63
N PHE A 35 -23.21 38.38 39.17
CA PHE A 35 -23.55 38.25 40.59
C PHE A 35 -23.60 36.78 41.00
N THR A 36 -23.60 36.54 42.31
CA THR A 36 -23.84 35.22 42.91
C THR A 36 -25.09 35.26 43.77
N ALA A 37 -26.12 34.51 43.40
CA ALA A 37 -27.32 34.31 44.20
C ALA A 37 -27.20 33.05 45.07
N ILE A 38 -27.79 33.06 46.27
CA ILE A 38 -27.91 31.86 47.11
C ILE A 38 -29.13 31.06 46.63
N ILE A 39 -29.01 29.74 46.56
CA ILE A 39 -30.15 28.84 46.32
C ILE A 39 -30.92 28.71 47.64
N ASP A 40 -32.06 29.38 47.71
CA ASP A 40 -32.99 29.37 48.83
C ASP A 40 -34.14 28.35 48.64
N GLU A 41 -34.83 28.02 49.73
CA GLU A 41 -36.01 27.15 49.71
C GLU A 41 -37.22 27.81 49.01
N ASP A 42 -37.17 29.14 48.82
CA ASP A 42 -38.21 29.93 48.15
C ASP A 42 -38.25 29.71 46.62
N GLY A 43 -37.27 28.99 46.05
CA GLY A 43 -37.24 28.61 44.62
C GLY A 43 -36.98 29.76 43.65
N LYS A 44 -36.65 30.97 44.13
CA LYS A 44 -36.46 32.16 43.29
C LYS A 44 -35.25 32.01 42.35
N SER A 45 -34.21 31.32 42.82
CA SER A 45 -33.00 31.03 42.03
C SER A 45 -33.22 30.06 40.86
N GLU A 46 -34.39 29.40 40.78
CA GLU A 46 -34.75 28.53 39.65
C GLU A 46 -35.00 29.33 38.36
N TYR A 47 -35.37 30.61 38.48
CA TYR A 47 -35.56 31.51 37.34
C TYR A 47 -34.25 32.09 36.78
N LEU A 48 -33.10 31.76 37.38
CA LEU A 48 -31.77 32.12 36.85
C LEU A 48 -31.36 31.12 35.77
N VAL A 49 -31.99 31.24 34.60
CA VAL A 49 -31.83 30.35 33.44
C VAL A 49 -31.72 31.16 32.16
N ASP A 50 -31.13 30.54 31.14
CA ASP A 50 -31.01 31.11 29.80
C ASP A 50 -32.38 31.55 29.25
N GLY A 51 -32.43 32.74 28.66
CA GLY A 51 -33.64 33.32 28.09
C GLY A 51 -34.42 34.26 29.02
N ASN A 52 -34.15 34.22 30.33
CA ASN A 52 -34.66 35.22 31.27
C ASN A 52 -33.75 36.45 31.33
N LEU A 53 -34.32 37.57 31.76
CA LEU A 53 -33.64 38.86 31.89
C LEU A 53 -33.46 39.21 33.37
N VAL A 54 -32.41 39.98 33.65
CA VAL A 54 -32.19 40.62 34.96
C VAL A 54 -32.36 42.11 34.80
N GLU A 55 -33.25 42.70 35.58
CA GLU A 55 -33.46 44.14 35.70
C GLU A 55 -32.79 44.67 36.96
N VAL A 56 -31.91 45.66 36.77
CA VAL A 56 -31.18 46.36 37.83
C VAL A 56 -30.86 47.78 37.37
N GLU A 57 -31.04 48.78 38.24
CA GLU A 57 -30.80 50.19 37.94
C GLU A 57 -31.46 50.68 36.63
N ASP A 58 -32.70 50.25 36.38
CA ASP A 58 -33.50 50.55 35.17
C ASP A 58 -32.89 50.03 33.85
N GLN A 59 -31.97 49.06 33.93
CA GLN A 59 -31.36 48.39 32.79
C GLN A 59 -31.73 46.92 32.72
N LEU A 60 -31.68 46.37 31.50
CA LEU A 60 -32.01 44.98 31.21
C LEU A 60 -30.75 44.22 30.74
N PHE A 61 -30.51 43.06 31.35
CA PHE A 61 -29.41 42.18 31.01
C PHE A 61 -29.91 40.75 30.71
N ASN A 62 -29.48 40.17 29.60
CA ASN A 62 -29.70 38.77 29.26
C ASN A 62 -28.84 37.88 30.15
N ILE A 63 -29.41 36.84 30.75
CA ILE A 63 -28.62 35.75 31.34
C ILE A 63 -28.00 34.95 30.20
N VAL A 64 -26.66 34.92 30.13
CA VAL A 64 -25.91 34.21 29.07
C VAL A 64 -25.13 33.01 29.59
N HIS A 65 -24.84 32.99 30.90
CA HIS A 65 -24.20 31.87 31.55
C HIS A 65 -24.59 31.83 33.03
N HIS A 66 -24.84 30.63 33.53
CA HIS A 66 -25.13 30.41 34.95
C HIS A 66 -24.48 29.11 35.44
N ARG A 67 -23.91 29.14 36.64
CA ARG A 67 -23.20 28.01 37.24
C ARG A 67 -23.66 27.77 38.67
N ARG A 68 -24.19 26.56 38.93
CA ARG A 68 -24.60 26.12 40.27
C ARG A 68 -23.45 25.39 40.97
N THR A 69 -23.12 25.81 42.18
CA THR A 69 -22.00 25.25 42.95
C THR A 69 -22.40 25.06 44.41
N ARG A 70 -21.86 24.05 45.07
CA ARG A 70 -21.85 23.99 46.54
C ARG A 70 -20.53 24.58 47.01
N ASP A 71 -20.58 25.67 47.77
CA ASP A 71 -19.38 26.28 48.30
C ASP A 71 -18.75 25.45 49.44
N GLY A 72 -17.53 25.80 49.84
CA GLY A 72 -16.81 25.11 50.92
C GLY A 72 -17.47 25.23 52.29
N GLY A 73 -18.46 26.12 52.44
CA GLY A 73 -19.30 26.29 53.63
C GLY A 73 -20.58 25.46 53.61
N GLY A 74 -20.84 24.71 52.52
CA GLY A 74 -22.02 23.85 52.36
C GLY A 74 -23.23 24.56 51.75
N SER A 75 -23.16 25.87 51.52
CA SER A 75 -24.21 26.66 50.88
C SER A 75 -24.27 26.34 49.38
N LEU A 76 -25.49 26.36 48.83
CA LEU A 76 -25.72 26.22 47.40
C LEU A 76 -25.83 27.61 46.78
N ILE A 77 -25.05 27.87 45.73
CA ILE A 77 -24.98 29.18 45.08
C ILE A 77 -25.14 29.04 43.56
N VAL A 78 -25.60 30.12 42.91
CA VAL A 78 -25.65 30.28 41.46
C VAL A 78 -24.85 31.53 41.09
N ALA A 79 -23.72 31.34 40.43
CA ALA A 79 -23.00 32.44 39.78
C ALA A 79 -23.64 32.70 38.41
N VAL A 80 -23.96 33.95 38.11
CA VAL A 80 -24.68 34.35 36.90
C VAL A 80 -23.90 35.44 36.20
N ASP A 81 -23.66 35.25 34.91
CA ASP A 81 -23.08 36.23 34.01
C ASP A 81 -24.16 36.69 33.02
N CYS A 82 -24.30 38.00 32.91
CA CYS A 82 -25.31 38.65 32.09
C CYS A 82 -24.69 39.70 31.17
N GLU A 83 -25.28 39.87 30.00
CA GLU A 83 -24.89 40.88 29.02
C GLU A 83 -26.06 41.83 28.77
N GLN A 84 -25.80 43.13 28.65
CA GLN A 84 -26.87 44.10 28.39
C GLN A 84 -27.65 43.73 27.11
N VAL A 85 -28.95 43.99 27.05
CA VAL A 85 -29.81 43.51 25.96
C VAL A 85 -29.35 43.88 24.54
N ALA A 86 -28.60 44.97 24.35
CA ALA A 86 -28.00 45.35 23.07
C ALA A 86 -27.00 44.32 22.51
N TYR A 87 -26.53 43.36 23.31
CA TYR A 87 -25.80 42.20 22.80
C TYR A 87 -26.68 41.30 21.92
N ASN A 88 -28.01 41.41 21.99
CA ASN A 88 -28.93 40.76 21.04
C ASN A 88 -28.70 41.23 19.60
N LEU A 89 -28.13 42.43 19.38
CA LEU A 89 -27.73 42.92 18.07
C LEU A 89 -26.64 42.07 17.40
N LEU A 90 -25.96 41.18 18.15
CA LEU A 90 -25.05 40.19 17.59
C LEU A 90 -25.75 39.17 16.69
N ARG A 91 -27.06 38.97 16.86
CA ARG A 91 -27.87 38.00 16.11
C ARG A 91 -28.41 38.54 14.78
N PHE A 92 -28.25 39.84 14.53
CA PHE A 92 -28.76 40.51 13.34
C PHE A 92 -27.60 40.79 12.38
N GLU A 93 -27.50 40.02 11.31
CA GLU A 93 -26.36 40.04 10.40
C GLU A 93 -26.71 40.66 9.05
N TRP A 94 -25.77 41.43 8.51
CA TRP A 94 -25.79 41.98 7.16
C TRP A 94 -24.97 41.08 6.24
N ALA A 95 -25.65 40.28 5.41
CA ALA A 95 -25.03 39.23 4.59
C ALA A 95 -23.96 39.78 3.63
N ASP A 96 -24.24 40.89 2.95
CA ASP A 96 -23.35 41.49 1.94
C ASP A 96 -22.43 42.57 2.51
N GLY A 97 -22.33 42.68 3.84
CA GLY A 97 -21.64 43.76 4.53
C GLY A 97 -22.44 45.06 4.60
N PHE A 98 -21.82 46.09 5.18
CA PHE A 98 -22.42 47.41 5.40
C PHE A 98 -21.50 48.51 4.85
N VAL A 99 -21.74 48.90 3.60
CA VAL A 99 -21.01 49.97 2.91
C VAL A 99 -21.96 51.13 2.63
N HIS A 100 -22.12 52.01 3.61
CA HIS A 100 -23.13 53.07 3.60
C HIS A 100 -22.55 54.38 4.13
N ALA A 101 -22.99 55.50 3.55
CA ALA A 101 -22.66 56.84 4.02
C ALA A 101 -23.95 57.60 4.36
N GLY A 102 -23.93 58.35 5.46
CA GLY A 102 -25.13 58.94 6.03
C GLY A 102 -24.83 59.80 7.25
N THR A 103 -25.87 60.43 7.80
CA THR A 103 -25.77 60.96 9.16
C THR A 103 -25.78 59.79 10.16
N PRO A 104 -25.16 59.92 11.34
CA PRO A 104 -25.16 58.85 12.34
C PRO A 104 -26.57 58.42 12.75
N ALA A 105 -27.53 59.36 12.77
CA ALA A 105 -28.93 59.06 13.04
C ALA A 105 -29.56 58.14 11.97
N ASP A 106 -29.32 58.45 10.68
CA ASP A 106 -29.87 57.65 9.57
C ASP A 106 -29.25 56.24 9.54
N LEU A 107 -27.94 56.15 9.78
CA LEU A 107 -27.22 54.87 9.78
C LEU A 107 -27.62 54.01 10.99
N LEU A 108 -27.80 54.61 12.18
CA LEU A 108 -28.35 53.91 13.34
C LEU A 108 -29.77 53.42 13.08
N ALA A 109 -30.64 54.26 12.51
CA ALA A 109 -32.00 53.86 12.18
C ALA A 109 -32.02 52.68 11.20
N MET A 110 -31.12 52.66 10.23
CA MET A 110 -30.98 51.59 9.25
C MET A 110 -30.58 50.25 9.89
N ILE A 111 -29.61 50.25 10.81
CA ILE A 111 -29.13 49.00 11.43
C ILE A 111 -30.05 48.48 12.53
N LEU A 112 -30.86 49.35 13.14
CA LEU A 112 -31.80 48.97 14.18
C LEU A 112 -33.18 48.57 13.63
N ASP A 113 -33.46 48.84 12.35
CA ASP A 113 -34.70 48.44 11.72
C ASP A 113 -34.92 46.92 11.82
N GLY A 114 -36.12 46.51 12.25
CA GLY A 114 -36.47 45.11 12.48
C GLY A 114 -35.77 44.42 13.66
N THR A 115 -34.89 45.09 14.42
CA THR A 115 -34.15 44.47 15.54
C THR A 115 -34.90 44.48 16.87
N GLY A 116 -35.97 45.28 16.97
CA GLY A 116 -36.68 45.55 18.23
C GLY A 116 -36.06 46.66 19.07
N PHE A 117 -34.92 47.22 18.66
CA PHE A 117 -34.31 48.40 19.27
C PHE A 117 -34.77 49.68 18.59
N THR A 118 -34.73 50.79 19.33
CA THR A 118 -35.09 52.12 18.83
C THR A 118 -33.94 53.11 18.98
N VAL A 119 -33.86 54.06 18.06
CA VAL A 119 -32.89 55.16 18.15
C VAL A 119 -33.40 56.19 19.16
N GLY A 120 -32.59 56.52 20.15
CA GLY A 120 -32.83 57.59 21.12
C GLY A 120 -32.28 58.93 20.65
N THR A 121 -31.61 59.65 21.53
CA THR A 121 -31.00 60.96 21.21
C THR A 121 -29.71 60.77 20.41
N VAL A 122 -29.56 61.50 19.30
CA VAL A 122 -28.33 61.53 18.50
C VAL A 122 -27.82 62.97 18.42
N GLU A 123 -26.68 63.24 19.05
CA GLU A 123 -26.10 64.58 19.16
C GLU A 123 -24.98 64.84 18.13
N VAL A 124 -24.42 63.77 17.56
CA VAL A 124 -23.39 63.84 16.51
C VAL A 124 -24.04 63.84 15.13
N GLY A 125 -23.84 64.91 14.36
CA GLY A 125 -24.52 65.14 13.08
C GLY A 125 -23.63 65.07 11.83
N ASN A 126 -22.31 64.91 11.98
CA ASN A 126 -21.38 64.91 10.86
C ASN A 126 -21.59 63.69 9.97
N TYR A 127 -21.53 63.88 8.65
CA TYR A 127 -21.65 62.78 7.70
C TYR A 127 -20.45 61.83 7.84
N ILE A 128 -20.73 60.53 7.97
CA ILE A 128 -19.71 59.48 8.08
C ILE A 128 -19.89 58.46 6.96
N SER A 129 -18.82 57.74 6.65
CA SER A 129 -18.82 56.63 5.69
C SER A 129 -18.38 55.36 6.41
N VAL A 130 -19.32 54.45 6.63
CA VAL A 130 -19.04 53.13 7.18
C VAL A 130 -18.74 52.20 6.02
N ASP A 131 -17.50 51.71 5.94
CA ASP A 131 -17.03 50.80 4.89
C ASP A 131 -16.62 49.48 5.53
N LEU A 132 -17.63 48.65 5.78
CA LEU A 132 -17.49 47.32 6.35
C LEU A 132 -17.94 46.30 5.29
N ALA A 133 -17.08 46.05 4.31
CA ALA A 133 -17.39 45.21 3.15
C ALA A 133 -17.33 43.70 3.42
N GLU A 134 -17.07 43.27 4.67
CA GLU A 134 -17.09 41.85 5.00
C GLU A 134 -18.51 41.29 5.05
N GLU A 135 -18.67 40.02 4.65
CA GLU A 135 -19.97 39.32 4.77
C GLU A 135 -20.32 39.02 6.23
N ASN A 136 -21.62 38.95 6.52
CA ASN A 136 -22.24 38.59 7.80
C ASN A 136 -21.76 39.42 8.99
N ILE A 137 -21.71 40.75 8.84
CA ILE A 137 -21.37 41.65 9.94
C ILE A 137 -22.61 41.90 10.77
N ASN A 138 -22.50 41.72 12.08
CA ASN A 138 -23.63 41.94 12.97
C ASN A 138 -23.89 43.44 13.22
N ALA A 139 -25.15 43.77 13.49
CA ALA A 139 -25.62 45.14 13.73
C ALA A 139 -24.88 45.81 14.88
N ARG A 140 -24.45 45.06 15.91
CA ARG A 140 -23.67 45.61 17.04
C ARG A 140 -22.30 46.12 16.59
N ALA A 141 -21.61 45.38 15.73
CA ALA A 141 -20.31 45.78 15.18
C ALA A 141 -20.45 47.04 14.31
N ILE A 142 -21.49 47.11 13.48
CA ILE A 142 -21.78 48.29 12.66
C ILE A 142 -22.10 49.50 13.54
N MET A 143 -22.94 49.33 14.57
CA MET A 143 -23.25 50.37 15.56
C MET A 143 -22.00 50.94 16.24
N MET A 144 -21.07 50.07 16.63
CA MET A 144 -19.81 50.47 17.26
C MET A 144 -18.89 51.21 16.28
N GLU A 145 -18.86 50.79 15.02
CA GLU A 145 -18.11 51.50 13.97
C GLU A 145 -18.74 52.88 13.67
N ILE A 146 -20.07 52.99 13.67
CA ILE A 146 -20.77 54.27 13.55
C ILE A 146 -20.33 55.22 14.67
N ALA A 147 -20.34 54.74 15.92
CA ALA A 147 -19.93 55.54 17.07
C ALA A 147 -18.46 55.97 16.98
N ALA A 148 -17.57 55.06 16.57
CA ALA A 148 -16.14 55.37 16.39
C ALA A 148 -15.91 56.42 15.29
N LEU A 149 -16.55 56.27 14.12
CA LEU A 149 -16.39 57.19 13.00
C LEU A 149 -17.05 58.55 13.23
N SER A 150 -18.16 58.59 13.97
CA SER A 150 -18.82 59.84 14.33
C SER A 150 -18.15 60.56 15.50
N GLY A 151 -17.23 59.91 16.20
CA GLY A 151 -16.70 60.38 17.49
C GLY A 151 -17.79 60.46 18.58
N GLY A 152 -18.86 59.66 18.43
CA GLY A 152 -19.99 59.64 19.34
C GLY A 152 -19.85 58.55 20.41
N GLU A 153 -20.61 58.68 21.48
CA GLU A 153 -20.61 57.75 22.60
C GLU A 153 -21.98 57.12 22.77
N LEU A 154 -22.00 55.78 22.73
CA LEU A 154 -23.21 54.99 22.87
C LEU A 154 -23.72 55.07 24.31
N LEU A 155 -25.01 55.32 24.44
CA LEU A 155 -25.76 55.19 25.68
C LEU A 155 -26.87 54.15 25.46
N PHE A 156 -26.87 53.12 26.29
CA PHE A 156 -27.85 52.05 26.24
C PHE A 156 -28.90 52.27 27.33
N GLU A 157 -30.16 52.39 26.93
CA GLU A 157 -31.32 52.59 27.81
C GLU A 157 -32.35 51.49 27.53
N ARG A 158 -32.17 50.32 28.14
CA ARG A 158 -32.98 49.13 27.83
C ARG A 158 -32.88 48.79 26.33
N HIS A 159 -33.96 48.97 25.56
CA HIS A 159 -34.00 48.76 24.10
C HIS A 159 -33.86 50.06 23.29
N THR A 160 -33.52 51.17 23.93
CA THR A 160 -33.24 52.45 23.29
C THR A 160 -31.73 52.67 23.23
N ILE A 161 -31.23 53.07 22.06
CA ILE A 161 -29.81 53.31 21.82
C ILE A 161 -29.63 54.75 21.38
N SER A 162 -28.95 55.52 22.21
CA SER A 162 -28.60 56.92 21.97
C SER A 162 -27.13 57.04 21.55
N LEU A 163 -26.80 58.05 20.75
CA LEU A 163 -25.44 58.35 20.33
C LEU A 163 -25.12 59.81 20.65
N LEU A 164 -24.49 60.00 21.80
CA LEU A 164 -24.27 61.31 22.39
C LEU A 164 -22.92 61.89 21.98
N ALA A 165 -22.75 63.21 22.15
CA ALA A 165 -21.43 63.80 22.20
C ALA A 165 -20.67 63.26 23.44
N PRO A 166 -19.34 63.44 23.56
CA PRO A 166 -18.57 62.94 24.70
C PRO A 166 -19.27 63.21 26.04
N ARG A 167 -19.67 62.12 26.72
CA ARG A 167 -20.46 62.12 27.96
C ARG A 167 -19.58 62.39 29.17
N GLY A 168 -20.16 62.95 30.23
CA GLY A 168 -19.45 63.21 31.49
C GLY A 168 -19.18 64.68 31.73
N GLN A 169 -18.76 64.99 32.95
CA GLN A 169 -18.65 66.34 33.47
C GLN A 169 -17.32 66.51 34.23
N LEU A 170 -16.85 67.75 34.29
CA LEU A 170 -15.76 68.11 35.20
C LEU A 170 -16.34 68.35 36.60
N ARG A 171 -16.33 67.31 37.43
CA ARG A 171 -16.85 67.36 38.81
C ARG A 171 -15.81 67.73 39.84
N GLY A 172 -14.53 67.83 39.46
CA GLY A 172 -13.42 68.19 40.35
C GLY A 172 -13.02 67.08 41.32
N VAL A 173 -13.47 65.84 41.09
CA VAL A 173 -13.14 64.68 41.91
C VAL A 173 -11.66 64.31 41.73
N GLN A 174 -11.01 63.96 42.84
CA GLN A 174 -9.60 63.58 42.86
C GLN A 174 -9.45 62.17 43.45
N PHE A 175 -8.67 61.32 42.77
CA PHE A 175 -8.19 60.04 43.28
C PHE A 175 -6.80 60.23 43.86
N LEU A 176 -6.74 60.36 45.19
CA LEU A 176 -5.51 60.75 45.91
C LEU A 176 -5.01 59.61 46.80
N LEU A 177 -3.70 59.32 46.71
CA LEU A 177 -3.02 58.38 47.61
C LEU A 177 -3.21 58.82 49.08
N GLY A 178 -3.73 57.91 49.90
CA GLY A 178 -4.07 58.19 51.31
C GLY A 178 -5.50 58.72 51.56
N LYS A 179 -6.30 58.94 50.50
CA LYS A 179 -7.74 59.28 50.59
C LYS A 179 -8.59 58.13 50.03
N ASN A 180 -8.94 58.20 48.75
CA ASN A 180 -9.86 57.30 48.05
C ASN A 180 -9.16 56.40 47.03
N LEU A 181 -7.87 56.59 46.78
CA LEU A 181 -7.05 55.71 45.94
C LEU A 181 -6.59 54.48 46.74
N LYS A 182 -7.04 53.28 46.36
CA LYS A 182 -6.63 52.01 47.01
C LYS A 182 -5.51 51.29 46.26
N GLY A 183 -5.53 51.36 44.94
CA GLY A 183 -4.58 50.69 44.07
C GLY A 183 -4.59 51.35 42.71
N ILE A 184 -3.43 51.40 42.07
CA ILE A 184 -3.29 51.97 40.74
C ILE A 184 -2.24 51.21 39.94
N ILE A 185 -2.56 50.95 38.68
CA ILE A 185 -1.65 50.43 37.67
C ILE A 185 -1.61 51.47 36.56
N LYS A 186 -0.42 51.95 36.20
CA LYS A 186 -0.18 52.77 34.99
C LYS A 186 0.55 51.91 33.97
N ASP A 187 -0.06 51.71 32.81
CA ASP A 187 0.56 51.06 31.66
C ASP A 187 0.77 52.08 30.54
N VAL A 188 1.95 52.06 29.94
CA VAL A 188 2.36 53.00 28.88
C VAL A 188 2.88 52.21 27.70
N ASP A 189 2.12 52.20 26.61
CA ASP A 189 2.49 51.55 25.35
C ASP A 189 2.95 52.60 24.33
N THR A 190 4.10 52.34 23.71
CA THR A 190 4.71 53.18 22.67
C THR A 190 4.96 52.42 21.36
N ARG A 191 4.54 51.15 21.29
CA ARG A 191 4.82 50.25 20.16
C ARG A 191 4.09 50.65 18.87
N SER A 192 2.98 51.38 18.98
CA SER A 192 2.19 51.88 17.85
C SER A 192 2.76 53.18 17.25
N GLY A 193 3.78 53.80 17.87
CA GLY A 193 4.29 55.12 17.51
C GLY A 193 3.52 56.28 18.16
N GLU A 194 2.38 56.00 18.78
CA GLU A 194 1.63 56.90 19.66
C GLU A 194 1.83 56.46 21.12
N ILE A 195 1.82 57.43 22.06
CA ILE A 195 1.92 57.13 23.49
C ILE A 195 0.51 56.86 24.01
N ILE A 196 0.19 55.58 24.20
CA ILE A 196 -1.06 55.15 24.80
C ILE A 196 -0.82 54.96 26.30
N THR A 197 -1.57 55.67 27.13
CA THR A 197 -1.50 55.55 28.58
C THR A 197 -2.83 55.03 29.09
N ALA A 198 -2.79 53.89 29.77
CA ALA A 198 -3.93 53.29 30.42
C ALA A 198 -3.68 53.21 31.93
N TYR A 199 -4.70 53.52 32.72
CA TYR A 199 -4.71 53.36 34.15
C TYR A 199 -5.84 52.42 34.57
N GLU A 200 -5.52 51.49 35.45
CA GLU A 200 -6.51 50.75 36.21
C GLU A 200 -6.44 51.22 37.66
N VAL A 201 -7.55 51.76 38.17
CA VAL A 201 -7.57 52.38 39.49
C VAL A 201 -8.65 51.73 40.34
N ASP A 202 -8.26 51.19 41.49
CA ASP A 202 -9.17 50.74 42.53
C ASP A 202 -9.49 51.92 43.46
N VAL A 203 -10.75 52.32 43.49
CA VAL A 203 -11.23 53.52 44.19
C VAL A 203 -12.23 53.15 45.28
N GLN A 204 -12.04 53.75 46.46
CA GLN A 204 -13.08 53.81 47.49
C GLN A 204 -14.06 54.93 47.13
N GLU A 205 -15.29 54.60 46.74
CA GLU A 205 -16.27 55.68 46.57
C GLU A 205 -16.64 56.24 47.94
N LEU A 206 -16.65 57.58 48.02
CA LEU A 206 -17.00 58.32 49.23
C LEU A 206 -18.44 58.83 49.19
N ARG A 207 -19.15 58.70 48.06
CA ARG A 207 -20.51 59.23 47.87
C ARG A 207 -21.55 58.68 48.85
N GLU A 208 -21.32 57.49 49.40
CA GLU A 208 -22.20 56.89 50.41
C GLU A 208 -22.00 57.48 51.82
N LEU A 209 -20.93 58.25 52.04
CA LEU A 209 -20.70 58.96 53.30
C LEU A 209 -21.46 60.28 53.30
N PRO A 210 -22.29 60.58 54.33
CA PRO A 210 -23.09 61.80 54.38
C PRO A 210 -22.31 63.11 54.24
N GLU A 211 -21.04 63.10 54.64
CA GLU A 211 -20.12 64.25 54.59
C GLU A 211 -19.51 64.51 53.20
N PHE A 212 -19.62 63.55 52.28
CA PHE A 212 -19.11 63.64 50.89
C PHE A 212 -20.22 63.50 49.83
N ALA A 213 -21.47 63.35 50.26
CA ALA A 213 -22.63 63.27 49.37
C ALA A 213 -22.74 64.52 48.48
N GLY A 214 -22.84 64.33 47.16
CA GLY A 214 -22.87 65.41 46.17
C GLY A 214 -21.52 66.10 45.89
N LEU A 215 -20.43 65.70 46.55
CA LEU A 215 -19.10 66.31 46.37
C LEU A 215 -18.07 65.36 45.74
N GLU A 216 -18.09 64.07 46.11
CA GLU A 216 -17.13 63.06 45.65
C GLU A 216 -17.81 62.03 44.72
N GLU A 217 -18.66 62.51 43.82
CA GLU A 217 -19.41 61.71 42.87
C GLU A 217 -18.77 61.74 41.48
N PHE A 218 -18.57 60.57 40.90
CA PHE A 218 -18.08 60.40 39.54
C PHE A 218 -18.91 59.34 38.81
N ASP A 219 -19.05 59.49 37.50
CA ASP A 219 -19.69 58.53 36.62
C ASP A 219 -18.78 58.26 35.40
N LEU A 220 -19.17 57.27 34.60
CA LEU A 220 -18.53 56.97 33.33
C LEU A 220 -18.50 58.22 32.42
N GLY A 221 -17.33 58.54 31.89
CA GLY A 221 -17.10 59.70 31.02
C GLY A 221 -16.61 60.96 31.75
N ASP A 222 -16.65 61.02 33.08
CA ASP A 222 -16.13 62.17 33.83
C ASP A 222 -14.60 62.28 33.73
N SER A 223 -14.11 63.52 33.87
CA SER A 223 -12.68 63.80 34.03
C SER A 223 -12.34 63.93 35.52
N VAL A 224 -11.31 63.20 35.94
CA VAL A 224 -10.86 63.08 37.33
C VAL A 224 -9.35 63.31 37.41
N PHE A 225 -8.89 63.88 38.52
CA PHE A 225 -7.46 64.05 38.79
C PHE A 225 -6.92 62.83 39.52
N ILE A 226 -5.86 62.22 39.01
CA ILE A 226 -5.17 61.11 39.66
C ILE A 226 -3.87 61.65 40.26
N VAL A 227 -3.72 61.53 41.58
CA VAL A 227 -2.57 62.05 42.31
C VAL A 227 -1.95 60.95 43.17
N ASP A 228 -0.82 60.44 42.70
CA ASP A 228 0.05 59.50 43.43
C ASP A 228 1.49 60.05 43.38
N PRO A 229 1.92 60.76 44.43
CA PRO A 229 3.27 61.34 44.50
C PRO A 229 4.39 60.29 44.52
N GLU A 230 4.11 59.07 44.98
CA GLU A 230 5.10 57.98 45.07
C GLU A 230 5.39 57.37 43.69
N LEU A 231 4.37 57.29 42.83
CA LEU A 231 4.48 56.87 41.44
C LEU A 231 4.75 58.03 40.45
N GLY A 232 4.77 59.27 40.93
CA GLY A 232 4.98 60.46 40.11
C GLY A 232 3.80 60.76 39.18
N ILE A 233 2.58 60.42 39.58
CA ILE A 233 1.36 60.64 38.82
C ILE A 233 0.66 61.88 39.38
N ASP A 234 0.47 62.89 38.53
CA ASP A 234 -0.30 64.11 38.81
C ASP A 234 -0.90 64.58 37.49
N GLU A 235 -1.98 63.91 37.07
CA GLU A 235 -2.57 64.08 35.73
C GLU A 235 -4.09 64.04 35.80
N GLU A 236 -4.74 64.86 34.96
CA GLU A 236 -6.18 64.80 34.71
C GLU A 236 -6.47 63.80 33.60
N GLN A 237 -7.36 62.85 33.86
CA GLN A 237 -7.69 61.79 32.92
C GLN A 237 -9.18 61.45 32.95
N ARG A 238 -9.70 60.90 31.85
CA ARG A 238 -11.13 60.59 31.68
C ARG A 238 -11.46 59.14 31.99
N ILE A 239 -12.54 58.90 32.73
CA ILE A 239 -13.03 57.56 33.03
C ILE A 239 -13.67 56.97 31.77
N ILE A 240 -13.05 55.93 31.22
CA ILE A 240 -13.56 55.23 30.02
C ILE A 240 -14.22 53.89 30.35
N GLY A 241 -13.97 53.35 31.55
CA GLY A 241 -14.60 52.15 32.06
C GLY A 241 -14.85 52.26 33.55
N TYR A 242 -15.97 51.70 34.01
CA TYR A 242 -16.41 51.77 35.38
C TYR A 242 -17.03 50.44 35.78
N THR A 243 -16.43 49.83 36.80
CA THR A 243 -16.87 48.58 37.39
C THR A 243 -17.27 48.83 38.83
N TYR A 244 -18.52 48.54 39.19
CA TYR A 244 -19.05 48.83 40.52
C TYR A 244 -20.06 47.78 40.97
N SER A 245 -20.31 47.70 42.28
CA SER A 245 -21.41 46.92 42.84
C SER A 245 -22.70 47.76 42.78
N PRO A 246 -23.74 47.35 42.02
CA PRO A 246 -25.03 48.05 42.02
C PRO A 246 -25.73 48.08 43.39
N ARG A 247 -25.29 47.25 44.35
CA ARG A 247 -25.86 47.23 45.69
C ARG A 247 -25.16 48.19 46.67
N ARG A 248 -23.84 48.29 46.61
CA ARG A 248 -23.04 48.90 47.68
C ARG A 248 -22.00 49.91 47.22
N ARG A 249 -21.70 50.07 45.93
CA ARG A 249 -20.73 51.05 45.36
C ARG A 249 -19.44 51.34 46.15
N ILE A 250 -18.95 50.43 47.01
CA ILE A 250 -17.86 50.71 47.97
C ILE A 250 -16.47 50.48 47.36
N ASN A 251 -16.32 49.48 46.49
CA ASN A 251 -15.02 49.09 45.90
C ASN A 251 -15.18 49.09 44.39
N SER A 252 -15.03 50.27 43.80
CA SER A 252 -15.20 50.41 42.36
C SER A 252 -13.85 50.44 41.67
N LYS A 253 -13.79 49.82 40.50
CA LYS A 253 -12.61 49.86 39.65
C LYS A 253 -12.93 50.76 38.46
N VAL A 254 -12.07 51.72 38.20
CA VAL A 254 -12.18 52.58 37.02
C VAL A 254 -11.02 52.29 36.09
N VAL A 255 -11.34 52.21 34.80
CA VAL A 255 -10.36 52.15 33.72
C VAL A 255 -10.35 53.53 33.09
N ILE A 256 -9.15 54.06 32.95
CA ILE A 256 -8.91 55.40 32.43
C ILE A 256 -7.88 55.24 31.32
N SER A 257 -8.15 55.78 30.13
CA SER A 257 -7.25 55.66 28.99
C SER A 257 -7.36 56.89 28.13
N ASN A 258 -6.24 57.31 27.55
CA ASN A 258 -6.22 58.36 26.54
C ASN A 258 -6.66 57.87 25.14
N ALA A 259 -6.87 56.56 24.96
CA ALA A 259 -7.34 55.96 23.72
C ALA A 259 -8.52 55.00 23.95
N ILE A 260 -9.62 55.23 23.24
CA ILE A 260 -10.72 54.27 23.10
C ILE A 260 -10.32 53.34 21.95
N THR A 261 -9.98 52.09 22.26
CA THR A 261 -9.56 51.13 21.21
C THR A 261 -10.78 50.81 20.33
N GLY A 262 -10.72 51.19 19.06
CA GLY A 262 -11.78 50.89 18.11
C GLY A 262 -11.88 49.39 17.80
N ILE A 263 -13.09 48.89 17.55
CA ILE A 263 -13.35 47.47 17.28
C ILE A 263 -12.69 46.98 15.98
N LYS A 264 -12.35 47.91 15.08
CA LYS A 264 -11.59 47.66 13.85
C LYS A 264 -10.32 46.86 14.11
N ASP A 265 -9.57 47.15 15.17
CA ASP A 265 -8.31 46.45 15.46
C ASP A 265 -8.52 45.02 16.01
N ALA A 266 -9.61 44.78 16.73
CA ALA A 266 -9.96 43.45 17.25
C ALA A 266 -10.55 42.52 16.17
N VAL A 267 -11.41 43.04 15.29
CA VAL A 267 -12.05 42.25 14.23
C VAL A 267 -11.09 42.00 13.05
N VAL A 268 -10.26 42.98 12.67
CA VAL A 268 -9.27 42.82 11.59
C VAL A 268 -8.13 41.88 11.99
N SER A 269 -7.74 41.84 13.27
CA SER A 269 -6.69 40.92 13.74
C SER A 269 -7.17 39.46 13.82
N LEU A 270 -8.44 39.21 14.16
CA LEU A 270 -9.07 37.87 14.11
C LEU A 270 -9.28 37.34 12.67
N LYS A 271 -9.43 38.22 11.66
CA LYS A 271 -9.56 37.82 10.24
C LYS A 271 -8.25 37.72 9.46
N LYS A 272 -7.14 38.34 9.92
CA LYS A 272 -5.80 38.09 9.33
C LYS A 272 -5.29 36.66 9.59
N THR A 273 -5.88 35.92 10.53
CA THR A 273 -5.48 34.55 10.90
C THR A 273 -6.44 33.47 10.37
N THR A 274 -7.52 33.83 9.67
CA THR A 274 -8.53 32.86 9.17
C THR A 274 -8.54 32.77 7.64
N ILE A 275 -8.85 31.58 7.12
CA ILE A 275 -8.96 31.32 5.68
C ILE A 275 -10.40 31.64 5.22
N VAL A 276 -10.54 32.60 4.32
CA VAL A 276 -11.84 32.92 3.69
C VAL A 276 -12.21 31.85 2.64
N LYS A 277 -13.47 31.39 2.67
CA LYS A 277 -14.05 30.42 1.73
C LYS A 277 -13.88 30.88 0.28
N ASP A 278 -13.52 29.97 -0.62
CA ASP A 278 -13.33 30.14 -2.07
C ASP A 278 -12.29 31.18 -2.52
N LYS A 279 -11.73 31.97 -1.60
CA LYS A 279 -10.64 32.90 -1.88
C LYS A 279 -9.37 32.14 -2.21
N VAL A 280 -8.71 32.55 -3.29
CA VAL A 280 -7.46 31.95 -3.75
C VAL A 280 -6.27 32.57 -3.01
N TYR A 281 -5.47 31.72 -2.38
CA TYR A 281 -4.22 32.02 -1.70
C TYR A 281 -3.09 31.27 -2.38
N ASN A 282 -2.29 31.96 -3.20
CA ASN A 282 -1.16 31.38 -3.93
C ASN A 282 -1.52 30.09 -4.73
N GLY A 283 -2.65 30.13 -5.45
CA GLY A 283 -3.12 28.99 -6.24
C GLY A 283 -3.92 27.94 -5.45
N THR A 284 -4.10 28.13 -4.14
CA THR A 284 -4.87 27.24 -3.27
C THR A 284 -6.18 27.89 -2.81
N ARG A 285 -7.29 27.15 -2.74
CA ARG A 285 -8.54 27.59 -2.12
C ARG A 285 -9.23 26.45 -1.39
N ILE A 286 -10.16 26.80 -0.49
CA ILE A 286 -11.06 25.84 0.16
C ILE A 286 -12.50 26.29 -0.01
N GLY A 287 -13.36 25.42 -0.52
CA GLY A 287 -14.75 25.74 -0.86
C GLY A 287 -15.71 24.59 -0.59
N PRO A 288 -17.03 24.84 -0.59
CA PRO A 288 -18.04 23.83 -0.32
C PRO A 288 -18.19 22.84 -1.49
N GLU A 289 -17.96 23.32 -2.72
CA GLU A 289 -18.12 22.52 -3.95
C GLU A 289 -16.90 21.65 -4.24
N VAL A 290 -15.69 22.24 -4.19
CA VAL A 290 -14.45 21.56 -4.60
C VAL A 290 -13.65 21.01 -3.42
N GLY A 291 -13.96 21.39 -2.19
CA GLY A 291 -13.11 21.12 -1.02
C GLY A 291 -11.81 21.90 -1.11
N PHE A 292 -10.69 21.26 -0.75
CA PHE A 292 -9.36 21.83 -0.95
C PHE A 292 -8.96 21.68 -2.42
N GLU A 293 -8.57 22.79 -3.06
CA GLU A 293 -8.08 22.77 -4.43
C GLU A 293 -6.78 23.58 -4.52
N ALA A 294 -5.77 22.98 -5.15
CA ALA A 294 -4.53 23.67 -5.53
C ALA A 294 -4.32 23.57 -7.03
N ILE A 295 -4.27 24.70 -7.74
CA ILE A 295 -4.05 24.79 -9.19
C ILE A 295 -2.71 25.46 -9.46
N ARG A 296 -1.89 24.82 -10.30
CA ARG A 296 -0.66 25.43 -10.83
C ARG A 296 -1.03 26.61 -11.75
N SER A 297 -0.25 27.69 -11.72
CA SER A 297 -0.55 28.94 -12.45
C SER A 297 -0.81 28.77 -13.95
N ASP A 298 -0.20 27.77 -14.60
CA ASP A 298 -0.39 27.43 -16.00
C ASP A 298 -1.59 26.50 -16.29
N LYS A 299 -2.35 26.12 -15.26
CA LYS A 299 -3.52 25.23 -15.32
C LYS A 299 -3.23 23.86 -15.94
N MET A 300 -1.99 23.39 -15.87
CA MET A 300 -1.60 22.06 -16.36
C MET A 300 -1.59 20.99 -15.26
N ALA A 301 -1.70 21.39 -13.99
CA ALA A 301 -1.80 20.48 -12.85
C ALA A 301 -2.76 21.04 -11.80
N ARG A 302 -3.57 20.16 -11.21
CA ARG A 302 -4.48 20.48 -10.11
C ARG A 302 -4.50 19.33 -9.11
N THR A 303 -4.61 19.66 -7.82
CA THR A 303 -4.91 18.71 -6.75
C THR A 303 -6.23 19.09 -6.11
N VAL A 304 -7.10 18.11 -5.89
CA VAL A 304 -8.39 18.27 -5.20
C VAL A 304 -8.51 17.28 -4.06
N MET A 305 -9.06 17.71 -2.94
CA MET A 305 -9.40 16.86 -1.80
C MET A 305 -10.78 17.26 -1.27
N ASN A 306 -11.75 16.35 -1.37
CA ASN A 306 -13.10 16.56 -0.86
C ASN A 306 -13.75 15.24 -0.43
N ALA A 307 -14.83 15.33 0.37
CA ALA A 307 -15.53 14.17 0.89
C ALA A 307 -16.37 13.43 -0.16
N THR A 308 -16.67 14.06 -1.29
CA THR A 308 -17.56 13.54 -2.33
C THR A 308 -16.82 12.66 -3.34
N GLU A 309 -15.60 13.05 -3.69
CA GLU A 309 -14.81 12.46 -4.77
C GLU A 309 -13.44 11.93 -4.31
N GLY A 310 -13.07 12.16 -3.05
CA GLY A 310 -11.80 11.73 -2.47
C GLY A 310 -10.63 12.67 -2.78
N ILE A 311 -9.45 12.10 -3.05
CA ILE A 311 -8.21 12.84 -3.31
C ILE A 311 -7.79 12.60 -4.75
N LYS A 312 -7.63 13.67 -5.54
CA LYS A 312 -7.29 13.60 -6.96
C LYS A 312 -6.10 14.49 -7.29
N ILE A 313 -5.15 13.96 -8.06
CA ILE A 313 -4.15 14.72 -8.80
C ILE A 313 -4.54 14.61 -10.27
N GLN A 314 -4.70 15.76 -10.91
CA GLN A 314 -5.27 15.89 -12.24
C GLN A 314 -4.30 16.61 -13.18
N LYS A 315 -4.19 16.09 -14.40
CA LYS A 315 -3.50 16.76 -15.50
C LYS A 315 -4.48 17.70 -16.19
N GLY A 316 -4.09 18.96 -16.34
CA GLY A 316 -4.85 19.96 -17.06
C GLY A 316 -4.36 20.17 -18.50
N ASN A 317 -5.21 20.76 -19.33
CA ASN A 317 -4.88 21.16 -20.70
C ASN A 317 -4.52 22.67 -20.84
N GLY A 318 -4.37 23.39 -19.73
CA GLY A 318 -4.08 24.84 -19.72
C GLY A 318 -5.31 25.75 -19.82
N SER A 319 -6.50 25.22 -20.12
CA SER A 319 -7.74 26.02 -20.21
C SER A 319 -8.36 26.34 -18.84
N GLY A 320 -8.18 25.44 -17.87
CA GLY A 320 -8.85 25.48 -16.56
C GLY A 320 -10.20 24.76 -16.51
N SER A 321 -10.63 24.13 -17.62
CA SER A 321 -11.89 23.36 -17.70
C SER A 321 -11.71 21.89 -18.10
N GLY A 322 -10.56 21.52 -18.68
CA GLY A 322 -10.24 20.14 -19.04
C GLY A 322 -9.24 19.52 -18.08
N TRP A 323 -9.73 18.65 -17.19
CA TRP A 323 -8.94 17.93 -16.19
C TRP A 323 -9.06 16.41 -16.40
N THR A 324 -7.94 15.69 -16.26
CA THR A 324 -7.89 14.23 -16.37
C THR A 324 -7.22 13.66 -15.14
N ASP A 325 -7.89 12.72 -14.47
CA ASP A 325 -7.38 12.07 -13.25
C ASP A 325 -6.16 11.20 -13.60
N VAL A 326 -5.02 11.48 -12.96
CA VAL A 326 -3.78 10.71 -13.17
C VAL A 326 -3.38 9.89 -11.95
N ILE A 327 -3.64 10.41 -10.76
CA ILE A 327 -3.51 9.69 -9.48
C ILE A 327 -4.73 10.05 -8.65
N TYR A 328 -5.52 9.07 -8.20
CA TYR A 328 -6.62 9.36 -7.29
C TYR A 328 -6.88 8.24 -6.28
N LEU A 329 -7.38 8.66 -5.12
CA LEU A 329 -7.96 7.82 -4.08
C LEU A 329 -9.45 8.11 -4.07
N ASP A 330 -10.28 7.12 -4.42
CA ASP A 330 -11.73 7.27 -4.36
C ASP A 330 -12.26 7.08 -2.93
N THR A 331 -13.57 7.24 -2.77
CA THR A 331 -14.26 7.09 -1.48
C THR A 331 -14.43 5.64 -1.02
N GLU A 332 -14.14 4.68 -1.89
CA GLU A 332 -14.18 3.23 -1.59
C GLU A 332 -12.82 2.72 -1.10
N GLY A 333 -11.78 3.58 -1.14
CA GLY A 333 -10.41 3.26 -0.73
C GLY A 333 -9.54 2.71 -1.86
N ASN A 334 -10.00 2.76 -3.12
CA ASN A 334 -9.18 2.33 -4.26
C ASN A 334 -8.21 3.44 -4.66
N GLY A 335 -6.95 3.05 -4.87
CA GLY A 335 -5.92 3.92 -5.45
C GLY A 335 -5.68 3.61 -6.91
N VAL A 336 -5.85 4.61 -7.78
CA VAL A 336 -5.64 4.47 -9.22
C VAL A 336 -4.48 5.35 -9.67
N PHE A 337 -3.59 4.75 -10.44
CA PHE A 337 -2.41 5.39 -11.01
C PHE A 337 -2.37 5.11 -12.52
N SER A 338 -2.57 6.15 -13.33
CA SER A 338 -2.53 6.03 -14.80
C SER A 338 -1.10 5.95 -15.37
N GLY A 339 -0.09 6.15 -14.52
CA GLY A 339 1.32 6.18 -14.90
C GLY A 339 2.14 5.02 -14.33
N LYS A 340 3.47 5.17 -14.40
CA LYS A 340 4.43 4.23 -13.82
C LYS A 340 4.57 4.48 -12.32
N ILE A 341 4.41 3.43 -11.52
CA ILE A 341 4.77 3.46 -10.09
C ILE A 341 6.21 2.96 -9.94
N ILE A 342 7.06 3.77 -9.30
CA ILE A 342 8.44 3.39 -8.93
C ILE A 342 8.49 3.33 -7.41
N ALA A 343 8.54 2.13 -6.85
CA ALA A 343 8.65 1.90 -5.41
C ALA A 343 9.83 0.98 -5.10
N SER A 344 10.41 1.13 -3.91
CA SER A 344 11.48 0.24 -3.42
C SER A 344 10.95 -1.15 -3.08
N SER A 345 9.72 -1.23 -2.57
CA SER A 345 9.01 -2.47 -2.26
C SER A 345 7.51 -2.26 -2.41
N PHE A 346 6.81 -3.35 -2.73
CA PHE A 346 5.35 -3.48 -2.61
C PHE A 346 5.09 -4.63 -1.64
N GLU A 347 4.50 -4.34 -0.48
CA GLU A 347 4.22 -5.32 0.57
C GLU A 347 2.71 -5.48 0.74
N GLY A 348 2.22 -6.71 0.53
CA GLY A 348 0.82 -7.09 0.73
C GLY A 348 0.00 -7.27 -0.55
N GLY A 349 -1.19 -7.86 -0.38
CA GLY A 349 -2.24 -7.93 -1.40
C GLY A 349 -2.09 -9.03 -2.46
N THR A 350 -2.87 -8.87 -3.52
CA THR A 350 -2.86 -9.71 -4.73
C THR A 350 -2.52 -8.83 -5.93
N ILE A 351 -1.60 -9.28 -6.78
CA ILE A 351 -1.33 -8.66 -8.07
C ILE A 351 -2.21 -9.34 -9.11
N MET A 352 -2.96 -8.57 -9.89
CA MET A 352 -3.72 -9.06 -11.05
C MET A 352 -3.44 -8.16 -12.26
N ILE A 353 -2.96 -8.75 -13.35
CA ILE A 353 -2.75 -8.05 -14.63
C ILE A 353 -3.65 -8.70 -15.67
N GLY A 354 -4.60 -7.94 -16.20
CA GLY A 354 -5.65 -8.46 -17.09
C GLY A 354 -6.94 -8.84 -16.33
N SER A 355 -7.80 -9.62 -16.97
CA SER A 355 -9.09 -10.05 -16.40
C SER A 355 -9.45 -11.48 -16.81
N GLY A 356 -10.42 -12.06 -16.09
CA GLY A 356 -10.89 -13.43 -16.31
C GLY A 356 -9.81 -14.49 -16.10
N HIS A 357 -9.88 -15.56 -16.90
CA HIS A 357 -8.95 -16.69 -16.85
C HIS A 357 -7.54 -16.39 -17.37
N ASN A 358 -7.39 -15.36 -18.21
CA ASN A 358 -6.11 -15.01 -18.83
C ASN A 358 -5.30 -13.98 -18.03
N ALA A 359 -5.77 -13.64 -16.83
CA ALA A 359 -5.04 -12.71 -15.97
C ALA A 359 -3.79 -13.35 -15.38
N PHE A 360 -2.68 -12.61 -15.38
CA PHE A 360 -1.54 -12.92 -14.51
C PHE A 360 -1.92 -12.62 -13.07
N ARG A 361 -1.65 -13.56 -12.16
CA ARG A 361 -2.02 -13.43 -10.75
C ARG A 361 -0.84 -13.79 -9.85
N ALA A 362 -0.67 -13.04 -8.77
CA ALA A 362 0.25 -13.37 -7.68
C ALA A 362 -0.40 -13.06 -6.32
N SER A 363 -0.36 -14.01 -5.40
CA SER A 363 -0.84 -13.85 -4.02
C SER A 363 -0.03 -14.72 -3.05
N ASP A 364 -0.49 -14.84 -1.82
CA ASP A 364 -0.05 -15.80 -0.81
C ASP A 364 -0.09 -17.29 -1.26
N TRP A 365 -0.87 -17.62 -2.30
CA TRP A 365 -0.93 -18.98 -2.87
C TRP A 365 0.15 -19.23 -3.92
N GLY A 366 0.84 -18.19 -4.37
CA GLY A 366 1.88 -18.25 -5.40
C GLY A 366 1.57 -17.42 -6.63
N ILE A 367 2.18 -17.79 -7.76
CA ILE A 367 2.06 -17.10 -9.06
C ILE A 367 1.34 -18.02 -10.04
N TRP A 368 0.30 -17.57 -10.75
CA TRP A 368 -0.44 -18.41 -11.70
C TRP A 368 -1.06 -17.66 -12.87
N LEU A 369 -1.29 -18.39 -13.97
CA LEU A 369 -1.95 -17.93 -15.19
C LEU A 369 -2.85 -19.02 -15.79
N GLY A 370 -3.83 -18.60 -16.59
CA GLY A 370 -4.68 -19.48 -17.41
C GLY A 370 -5.90 -20.06 -16.70
N ASN A 371 -6.15 -19.68 -15.45
CA ASN A 371 -7.41 -19.90 -14.75
C ASN A 371 -7.57 -18.87 -13.62
N GLU A 372 -8.81 -18.65 -13.16
CA GLU A 372 -9.05 -17.81 -11.97
C GLU A 372 -8.57 -18.49 -10.69
N ALA A 373 -8.83 -19.79 -10.55
CA ALA A 373 -8.43 -20.57 -9.39
C ALA A 373 -7.00 -21.13 -9.56
N PHE A 374 -6.14 -20.89 -8.57
CA PHE A 374 -4.76 -21.39 -8.53
C PHE A 374 -4.66 -22.90 -8.79
N ALA A 375 -5.54 -23.70 -8.21
CA ALA A 375 -5.54 -25.16 -8.34
C ALA A 375 -5.78 -25.65 -9.79
N ASN A 376 -6.59 -24.90 -10.54
CA ASN A 376 -6.98 -25.24 -11.90
C ASN A 376 -6.10 -24.55 -12.96
N ALA A 377 -5.16 -23.70 -12.52
CA ALA A 377 -4.28 -23.01 -13.43
C ALA A 377 -3.40 -24.01 -14.21
N PRO A 378 -3.29 -23.87 -15.54
CA PRO A 378 -2.36 -24.65 -16.35
C PRO A 378 -0.90 -24.24 -16.11
N PHE A 379 -0.65 -23.02 -15.63
CA PHE A 379 0.64 -22.58 -15.13
C PHE A 379 0.50 -22.07 -13.69
N SER A 380 1.24 -22.66 -12.75
CA SER A 380 1.33 -22.15 -11.38
C SER A 380 2.66 -22.49 -10.70
N VAL A 381 3.09 -21.63 -9.79
CA VAL A 381 4.23 -21.84 -8.90
C VAL A 381 3.77 -21.57 -7.47
N ASN A 382 3.83 -22.58 -6.59
CA ASN A 382 3.42 -22.42 -5.19
C ASN A 382 4.55 -21.82 -4.32
N PRO A 383 4.30 -21.43 -3.06
CA PRO A 383 5.32 -20.85 -2.18
C PRO A 383 6.49 -21.79 -1.85
N ALA A 384 6.33 -23.10 -2.04
CA ALA A 384 7.39 -24.09 -1.89
C ALA A 384 8.26 -24.23 -3.15
N GLY A 385 7.98 -23.47 -4.22
CA GLY A 385 8.74 -23.48 -5.47
C GLY A 385 8.35 -24.57 -6.46
N HIS A 386 7.27 -25.33 -6.22
CA HIS A 386 6.79 -26.34 -7.16
C HIS A 386 6.06 -25.66 -8.33
N MET A 387 6.60 -25.82 -9.54
CA MET A 387 6.02 -25.35 -10.79
C MET A 387 5.17 -26.44 -11.46
N LYS A 388 3.94 -26.10 -11.83
CA LYS A 388 3.07 -26.87 -12.72
C LYS A 388 2.94 -26.09 -14.03
N ALA A 389 3.24 -26.72 -15.17
CA ALA A 389 3.05 -26.14 -16.50
C ALA A 389 2.52 -27.22 -17.46
N VAL A 390 1.36 -26.98 -18.08
CA VAL A 390 0.75 -27.91 -19.08
C VAL A 390 1.46 -27.85 -20.45
N GLY A 391 2.31 -26.84 -20.65
CA GLY A 391 3.24 -26.73 -21.77
C GLY A 391 4.31 -25.71 -21.42
N ALA A 392 5.55 -25.99 -21.77
CA ALA A 392 6.68 -25.10 -21.51
C ALA A 392 7.74 -25.25 -22.60
N GLU A 393 8.26 -24.12 -23.07
CA GLU A 393 9.42 -24.05 -23.94
C GLU A 393 10.62 -23.59 -23.09
N PHE A 394 11.67 -24.40 -23.05
CA PHE A 394 12.88 -24.11 -22.29
C PHE A 394 14.06 -23.90 -23.25
N SER A 395 14.72 -22.76 -23.16
CA SER A 395 16.01 -22.53 -23.82
C SER A 395 17.14 -22.78 -22.81
N GLY A 396 18.07 -23.68 -23.12
CA GLY A 396 19.24 -23.97 -22.28
C GLY A 396 19.23 -25.38 -21.66
N THR A 397 19.94 -25.55 -20.55
CA THR A 397 20.09 -26.84 -19.85
C THR A 397 18.97 -27.05 -18.83
N ILE A 398 18.33 -28.22 -18.87
CA ILE A 398 17.44 -28.70 -17.80
C ILE A 398 18.27 -29.59 -16.87
N THR A 399 18.52 -29.14 -15.65
CA THR A 399 19.15 -29.95 -14.60
C THR A 399 18.07 -30.47 -13.67
N ALA A 400 17.73 -31.75 -13.79
CA ALA A 400 16.73 -32.41 -12.96
C ALA A 400 17.26 -33.78 -12.50
N SER A 401 16.86 -34.21 -11.30
CA SER A 401 17.15 -35.57 -10.82
C SER A 401 16.35 -36.64 -11.56
N GLU A 402 15.19 -36.27 -12.09
CA GLU A 402 14.28 -37.14 -12.80
C GLU A 402 13.55 -36.34 -13.87
N ILE A 403 13.53 -36.84 -15.11
CA ILE A 403 12.75 -36.29 -16.22
C ILE A 403 11.80 -37.38 -16.68
N ASN A 404 10.53 -37.25 -16.30
CA ASN A 404 9.46 -38.13 -16.74
C ASN A 404 8.79 -37.51 -17.97
N GLY A 405 9.28 -37.86 -19.16
CA GLY A 405 8.80 -37.34 -20.45
C GLY A 405 8.61 -38.47 -21.47
N GLY A 406 7.80 -38.21 -22.51
CA GLY A 406 7.50 -39.20 -23.55
C GLY A 406 8.64 -39.34 -24.57
N GLU A 407 8.98 -38.24 -25.24
CA GLU A 407 9.95 -38.22 -26.34
C GLU A 407 11.11 -37.26 -26.02
N ILE A 408 12.35 -37.73 -26.13
CA ILE A 408 13.56 -36.93 -25.96
C ILE A 408 14.29 -36.91 -27.31
N ASN A 409 14.20 -35.79 -28.02
CA ASN A 409 14.94 -35.54 -29.26
C ASN A 409 16.28 -34.86 -28.94
N GLY A 410 17.25 -35.64 -28.50
CA GLY A 410 18.61 -35.18 -28.17
C GLY A 410 19.66 -35.76 -29.11
N THR A 411 20.80 -35.07 -29.25
CA THR A 411 21.94 -35.56 -30.04
C THR A 411 22.73 -36.63 -29.29
N ASP A 412 22.99 -36.40 -28.00
CA ASP A 412 23.78 -37.28 -27.14
C ASP A 412 23.00 -37.64 -25.87
N ILE A 413 22.94 -38.94 -25.56
CA ILE A 413 22.44 -39.45 -24.27
C ILE A 413 23.65 -39.99 -23.50
N ASN A 414 24.28 -39.15 -22.68
CA ASN A 414 25.36 -39.55 -21.78
C ASN A 414 24.76 -39.99 -20.43
N GLY A 415 24.16 -41.18 -20.41
CA GLY A 415 23.48 -41.74 -19.23
C GLY A 415 23.93 -43.17 -18.91
N GLY A 416 23.46 -43.70 -17.77
CA GLY A 416 23.76 -45.06 -17.32
C GLY A 416 22.97 -46.13 -18.07
N ARG A 417 21.93 -46.67 -17.42
CA ARG A 417 21.12 -47.79 -17.94
C ARG A 417 20.00 -47.30 -18.87
N VAL A 418 19.98 -47.78 -20.11
CA VAL A 418 18.84 -47.63 -21.03
C VAL A 418 17.97 -48.90 -20.94
N THR A 419 16.67 -48.75 -20.67
CA THR A 419 15.70 -49.86 -20.66
C THR A 419 14.51 -49.46 -21.53
N GLY A 420 14.29 -50.16 -22.64
CA GLY A 420 13.25 -49.84 -23.61
C GLY A 420 13.06 -50.96 -24.63
N ALA A 421 12.00 -50.89 -25.44
CA ALA A 421 11.64 -51.95 -26.38
C ALA A 421 12.54 -51.99 -27.63
N LEU A 422 12.75 -50.86 -28.32
CA LEU A 422 13.49 -50.83 -29.58
C LEU A 422 14.60 -49.77 -29.53
N ILE A 423 15.84 -50.17 -29.80
CA ILE A 423 16.97 -49.26 -29.99
C ILE A 423 17.47 -49.42 -31.42
N ARG A 424 17.48 -48.36 -32.22
CA ARG A 424 17.93 -48.42 -33.62
C ARG A 424 18.60 -47.14 -34.09
N THR A 425 19.54 -47.25 -35.03
CA THR A 425 20.25 -46.10 -35.63
C THR A 425 19.59 -45.53 -36.89
N GLY A 426 18.57 -46.21 -37.44
CA GLY A 426 17.84 -45.81 -38.64
C GLY A 426 16.42 -46.36 -38.62
N LEU A 427 15.54 -45.83 -39.46
CA LEU A 427 14.17 -46.36 -39.62
C LEU A 427 14.21 -47.76 -40.28
N ASN A 428 13.10 -48.50 -40.21
CA ASN A 428 12.97 -49.76 -40.94
C ASN A 428 13.15 -49.51 -42.45
N GLY A 429 13.92 -50.37 -43.13
CA GLY A 429 14.31 -50.22 -44.53
C GLY A 429 15.42 -49.19 -44.81
N VAL A 430 15.87 -48.43 -43.80
CA VAL A 430 17.01 -47.52 -43.94
C VAL A 430 18.26 -48.22 -43.42
N TYR A 431 19.31 -48.23 -44.23
CA TYR A 431 20.57 -48.91 -43.98
C TYR A 431 21.77 -47.96 -44.23
N PRO A 432 22.93 -48.15 -43.56
CA PRO A 432 23.21 -49.19 -42.57
C PRO A 432 22.46 -48.94 -41.26
N ARG A 433 22.08 -50.02 -40.56
CA ARG A 433 21.29 -49.95 -39.33
C ARG A 433 21.83 -50.91 -38.27
N VAL A 434 21.99 -50.40 -37.06
CA VAL A 434 22.08 -51.23 -35.85
C VAL A 434 20.69 -51.27 -35.21
N GLU A 435 20.27 -52.44 -34.77
CA GLU A 435 18.96 -52.67 -34.17
C GLU A 435 19.06 -53.62 -32.97
N ILE A 436 18.39 -53.27 -31.87
CA ILE A 436 18.18 -54.11 -30.68
C ILE A 436 16.67 -54.10 -30.44
N ASP A 437 16.04 -55.24 -30.68
CA ASP A 437 14.61 -55.47 -30.55
C ASP A 437 14.36 -56.86 -29.90
N PRO A 438 13.93 -56.93 -28.63
CA PRO A 438 13.67 -58.19 -27.95
C PRO A 438 12.46 -58.93 -28.53
N SER A 439 11.66 -58.31 -29.41
CA SER A 439 10.55 -58.99 -30.08
C SER A 439 10.96 -59.71 -31.37
N SER A 440 12.11 -59.36 -31.95
CA SER A 440 12.54 -59.89 -33.26
C SER A 440 14.05 -60.19 -33.31
N VAL A 441 14.87 -59.17 -33.09
CA VAL A 441 16.32 -59.20 -33.27
C VAL A 441 17.01 -58.72 -31.99
N ALA A 442 17.51 -59.65 -31.16
CA ALA A 442 18.22 -59.30 -29.93
C ALA A 442 19.39 -58.33 -30.18
N PHE A 443 20.10 -58.51 -31.29
CA PHE A 443 21.11 -57.55 -31.76
C PHE A 443 21.39 -57.76 -33.24
N GLY A 444 21.28 -56.73 -34.07
CA GLY A 444 21.50 -56.81 -35.51
C GLY A 444 22.29 -55.63 -36.04
N VAL A 445 23.19 -55.88 -36.97
CA VAL A 445 23.95 -54.88 -37.74
C VAL A 445 23.77 -55.19 -39.21
N TYR A 446 23.09 -54.30 -39.92
CA TYR A 446 22.69 -54.48 -41.31
C TYR A 446 23.41 -53.47 -42.20
N ALA A 447 24.03 -53.94 -43.28
CA ALA A 447 24.57 -53.10 -44.34
C ALA A 447 23.49 -52.73 -45.37
N ASP A 448 22.55 -53.66 -45.61
CA ASP A 448 21.33 -53.51 -46.41
C ASP A 448 20.29 -54.57 -45.97
N GLU A 449 19.20 -54.72 -46.72
CA GLU A 449 18.13 -55.69 -46.43
C GLU A 449 18.60 -57.16 -46.39
N ASN A 450 19.65 -57.48 -47.14
CA ASN A 450 20.10 -58.85 -47.42
C ASN A 450 21.51 -59.15 -46.87
N ASN A 451 22.19 -58.15 -46.31
CA ASN A 451 23.56 -58.25 -45.83
C ASN A 451 23.67 -57.73 -44.39
N GLY A 452 24.21 -58.54 -43.49
CA GLY A 452 24.35 -58.17 -42.09
C GLY A 452 24.73 -59.32 -41.17
N VAL A 453 24.88 -58.99 -39.89
CA VAL A 453 25.06 -59.97 -38.81
C VAL A 453 23.97 -59.74 -37.79
N LEU A 454 23.27 -60.79 -37.40
CA LEU A 454 22.27 -60.68 -36.34
C LEU A 454 22.25 -61.86 -35.37
N ILE A 455 21.72 -61.56 -34.18
CA ILE A 455 21.34 -62.49 -33.14
C ILE A 455 19.83 -62.38 -33.03
N PRO A 456 19.06 -63.42 -33.38
CA PRO A 456 17.60 -63.41 -33.23
C PRO A 456 17.22 -63.36 -31.75
N ALA A 457 16.09 -62.71 -31.44
CA ALA A 457 15.58 -62.65 -30.07
C ALA A 457 15.07 -64.01 -29.57
N PHE A 458 14.42 -64.76 -30.46
CA PHE A 458 13.99 -66.12 -30.20
C PHE A 458 14.01 -66.93 -31.50
N ASP A 459 14.70 -68.06 -31.49
CA ASP A 459 14.76 -68.98 -32.63
C ASP A 459 14.56 -70.43 -32.15
N GLY A 460 13.35 -70.76 -31.69
CA GLY A 460 13.02 -72.12 -31.26
C GLY A 460 13.84 -72.63 -30.07
N GLY A 461 14.42 -71.72 -29.27
CA GLY A 461 15.30 -72.05 -28.15
C GLY A 461 16.76 -72.28 -28.51
N VAL A 462 17.17 -72.05 -29.77
CA VAL A 462 18.56 -72.15 -30.22
C VAL A 462 19.26 -70.80 -30.09
N SER A 463 20.43 -70.80 -29.44
CA SER A 463 21.34 -69.64 -29.47
C SER A 463 22.11 -69.66 -30.78
N LYS A 464 21.82 -68.73 -31.71
CA LYS A 464 22.51 -68.60 -33.00
C LYS A 464 22.99 -67.18 -33.27
N ILE A 465 24.06 -67.09 -34.06
CA ILE A 465 24.50 -65.88 -34.75
C ILE A 465 24.36 -66.16 -36.24
N GLN A 466 23.67 -65.28 -36.96
CA GLN A 466 23.45 -65.36 -38.40
C GLN A 466 24.35 -64.36 -39.12
N PHE A 467 25.01 -64.83 -40.17
CA PHE A 467 25.77 -64.04 -41.13
C PHE A 467 25.01 -64.07 -42.45
N LEU A 468 24.42 -62.94 -42.81
CA LEU A 468 23.65 -62.76 -44.03
C LEU A 468 24.54 -62.21 -45.14
N SER A 469 24.49 -62.84 -46.31
CA SER A 469 25.12 -62.33 -47.53
C SER A 469 24.24 -62.58 -48.74
N ASN A 470 23.79 -61.50 -49.38
CA ASN A 470 22.87 -61.52 -50.52
C ASN A 470 21.64 -62.42 -50.27
N GLY A 471 21.09 -62.38 -49.05
CA GLY A 471 19.92 -63.16 -48.64
C GLY A 471 20.21 -64.61 -48.25
N ASN A 472 21.46 -65.07 -48.38
CA ASN A 472 21.88 -66.39 -47.91
C ASN A 472 22.39 -66.33 -46.46
N GLU A 473 22.17 -67.39 -45.70
CA GLU A 473 22.45 -67.43 -44.26
C GLU A 473 23.52 -68.47 -43.92
N SER A 474 24.59 -68.03 -43.26
CA SER A 474 25.51 -68.92 -42.54
C SER A 474 25.35 -68.70 -41.04
N THR A 475 25.53 -69.74 -40.23
CA THR A 475 25.25 -69.69 -38.79
C THR A 475 26.37 -70.26 -37.94
N ILE A 476 26.49 -69.69 -36.74
CA ILE A 476 27.15 -70.31 -35.61
C ILE A 476 26.08 -70.53 -34.55
N TYR A 477 25.80 -71.77 -34.20
CA TYR A 477 24.72 -72.08 -33.27
C TYR A 477 25.03 -73.26 -32.37
N ASN A 478 24.38 -73.31 -31.22
CA ASN A 478 24.47 -74.44 -30.30
C ASN A 478 23.12 -75.17 -30.23
N SER A 479 23.13 -76.49 -30.46
CA SER A 479 21.95 -77.34 -30.37
C SER A 479 22.16 -78.47 -29.36
N PRO A 480 21.15 -78.85 -28.56
CA PRO A 480 21.25 -79.98 -27.64
C PRO A 480 21.63 -81.32 -28.32
N SER A 481 21.34 -81.46 -29.62
CA SER A 481 21.57 -82.71 -30.38
C SER A 481 22.89 -82.73 -31.16
N LEU A 482 23.42 -81.56 -31.56
CA LEU A 482 24.60 -81.44 -32.41
C LEU A 482 25.79 -80.76 -31.72
N GLY A 483 25.57 -80.16 -30.54
CA GLY A 483 26.56 -79.29 -29.89
C GLY A 483 26.71 -77.96 -30.63
N LEU A 484 27.92 -77.40 -30.58
CA LEU A 484 28.30 -76.18 -31.32
C LEU A 484 28.55 -76.52 -32.80
N VAL A 485 27.85 -75.84 -33.71
CA VAL A 485 27.91 -76.06 -35.15
C VAL A 485 28.30 -74.76 -35.86
N LEU A 486 29.22 -74.87 -36.83
CA LEU A 486 29.54 -73.82 -37.81
C LEU A 486 29.00 -74.26 -39.16
N SER A 487 27.90 -73.65 -39.60
CA SER A 487 27.20 -74.01 -40.83
C SER A 487 27.28 -72.89 -41.85
N GLY A 488 28.08 -73.07 -42.90
CA GLY A 488 28.09 -72.22 -44.08
C GLY A 488 26.93 -72.57 -45.02
N PHE A 489 26.31 -71.57 -45.65
CA PHE A 489 25.29 -71.80 -46.68
C PHE A 489 25.84 -72.62 -47.87
N ALA A 490 26.97 -72.19 -48.43
CA ALA A 490 27.63 -72.85 -49.56
C ALA A 490 28.86 -73.66 -49.10
N GLU A 491 29.75 -73.03 -48.34
CA GLU A 491 30.96 -73.66 -47.81
C GLU A 491 31.31 -73.12 -46.42
N THR A 492 31.77 -73.99 -45.53
CA THR A 492 32.47 -73.60 -44.30
C THR A 492 33.96 -73.79 -44.52
N ARG A 493 34.72 -72.70 -44.68
CA ARG A 493 36.18 -72.74 -44.86
C ARG A 493 36.91 -72.42 -43.56
N LEU A 494 37.68 -73.37 -43.04
CA LEU A 494 38.63 -73.16 -41.94
C LEU A 494 40.04 -73.04 -42.52
N ALA A 495 40.54 -71.80 -42.63
CA ALA A 495 41.83 -71.53 -43.26
C ALA A 495 42.76 -70.76 -42.33
N GLY A 496 44.02 -71.17 -42.30
CA GLY A 496 45.11 -70.54 -41.58
C GLY A 496 46.40 -71.34 -41.80
N PRO A 497 47.58 -70.80 -41.45
CA PRO A 497 48.85 -71.51 -41.62
C PRO A 497 48.89 -72.87 -40.89
N LYS A 498 48.07 -73.04 -39.86
CA LYS A 498 47.87 -74.30 -39.13
C LYS A 498 46.43 -74.39 -38.66
N VAL A 499 45.75 -75.48 -39.00
CA VAL A 499 44.45 -75.87 -38.43
C VAL A 499 44.67 -77.10 -37.56
N VAL A 500 44.32 -77.02 -36.27
CA VAL A 500 44.51 -78.12 -35.31
C VAL A 500 43.15 -78.69 -34.94
N LEU A 501 42.93 -79.96 -35.26
CA LEU A 501 41.77 -80.72 -34.81
C LEU A 501 42.23 -81.72 -33.75
N ALA A 502 42.08 -81.37 -32.47
CA ALA A 502 42.58 -82.16 -31.34
C ALA A 502 41.51 -82.41 -30.27
N PRO A 503 40.41 -83.12 -30.59
CA PRO A 503 39.46 -83.56 -29.57
C PRO A 503 40.11 -84.60 -28.65
N SER A 504 39.58 -84.76 -27.43
CA SER A 504 39.93 -85.89 -26.56
C SER A 504 39.40 -87.24 -27.07
N GLY A 505 38.31 -87.18 -27.86
CA GLY A 505 37.75 -88.32 -28.58
C GLY A 505 38.21 -88.36 -30.05
N ASN A 506 37.30 -88.73 -30.94
CA ASN A 506 37.60 -88.91 -32.36
C ASN A 506 37.22 -87.68 -33.19
N VAL A 507 37.91 -87.49 -34.32
CA VAL A 507 37.46 -86.65 -35.43
C VAL A 507 36.61 -87.52 -36.35
N PHE A 508 35.34 -87.15 -36.55
CA PHE A 508 34.44 -87.87 -37.43
C PHE A 508 34.45 -87.24 -38.83
N ILE A 509 34.73 -88.05 -39.85
CA ILE A 509 34.65 -87.68 -41.27
C ILE A 509 33.62 -88.63 -41.91
N PRO A 510 32.69 -88.15 -42.75
CA PRO A 510 31.60 -88.99 -43.28
C PRO A 510 32.07 -90.24 -44.03
N SER A 511 33.19 -90.15 -44.76
CA SER A 511 33.93 -91.29 -45.32
C SER A 511 35.34 -90.85 -45.70
N TRP A 512 36.25 -91.80 -45.92
CA TRP A 512 37.62 -91.47 -46.36
C TRP A 512 37.68 -90.82 -47.75
N SER A 513 36.63 -90.98 -48.57
CA SER A 513 36.48 -90.24 -49.83
C SER A 513 36.27 -88.73 -49.64
N GLN A 514 35.83 -88.31 -48.44
CA GLN A 514 35.56 -86.91 -48.11
C GLN A 514 36.75 -86.21 -47.43
N PHE A 515 37.83 -86.93 -47.14
CA PHE A 515 39.08 -86.32 -46.68
C PHE A 515 40.06 -86.23 -47.85
N ARG A 516 40.23 -85.02 -48.39
CA ARG A 516 40.94 -84.80 -49.65
C ARG A 516 42.13 -83.85 -49.47
N SER A 517 43.20 -84.13 -50.21
CA SER A 517 44.27 -83.19 -50.47
C SER A 517 43.98 -82.46 -51.78
N ASP A 518 43.71 -81.15 -51.72
CA ASP A 518 43.46 -80.34 -52.93
C ASP A 518 44.71 -80.25 -53.81
N ASN A 519 45.91 -80.23 -53.21
CA ASN A 519 47.17 -80.14 -53.95
C ASN A 519 47.51 -81.43 -54.70
N GLU A 520 47.22 -82.58 -54.11
CA GLU A 520 47.49 -83.89 -54.73
C GLU A 520 46.31 -84.37 -55.58
N ALA A 521 45.17 -83.67 -55.52
CA ALA A 521 43.92 -84.00 -56.18
C ALA A 521 43.36 -85.41 -55.83
N MET A 522 43.78 -86.01 -54.72
CA MET A 522 43.39 -87.35 -54.26
C MET A 522 42.70 -87.30 -52.90
N SER A 523 41.78 -88.25 -52.66
CA SER A 523 41.20 -88.52 -51.35
C SER A 523 42.02 -89.53 -50.55
N LEU A 524 41.82 -89.59 -49.24
CA LEU A 524 42.45 -90.62 -48.41
C LEU A 524 42.00 -92.03 -48.83
N GLN A 525 40.77 -92.19 -49.36
CA GLN A 525 40.32 -93.46 -49.92
C GLN A 525 41.17 -93.87 -51.13
N ASP A 526 41.48 -92.94 -52.05
CA ASP A 526 42.34 -93.23 -53.21
C ASP A 526 43.73 -93.69 -52.75
N VAL A 527 44.30 -93.02 -51.75
CA VAL A 527 45.61 -93.42 -51.16
C VAL A 527 45.53 -94.80 -50.51
N ILE A 528 44.44 -95.13 -49.82
CA ILE A 528 44.23 -96.45 -49.20
C ILE A 528 44.10 -97.53 -50.28
N ASP A 529 43.34 -97.27 -51.35
CA ASP A 529 43.13 -98.20 -52.45
C ASP A 529 44.45 -98.45 -53.20
N ASP A 530 45.23 -97.40 -53.46
CA ASP A 530 46.57 -97.49 -54.05
C ASP A 530 47.53 -98.31 -53.18
N LEU A 531 47.49 -98.14 -51.85
CA LEU A 531 48.27 -98.94 -50.91
C LEU A 531 47.85 -100.42 -50.94
N TYR A 532 46.55 -100.72 -50.93
CA TYR A 532 46.05 -102.09 -51.01
C TYR A 532 46.39 -102.75 -52.35
N ALA A 533 46.34 -102.01 -53.46
CA ALA A 533 46.79 -102.48 -54.77
C ALA A 533 48.29 -102.78 -54.76
N ALA A 534 49.11 -101.88 -54.20
CA ALA A 534 50.55 -102.08 -54.07
C ALA A 534 50.92 -103.29 -53.19
N ILE A 535 50.23 -103.50 -52.07
CA ILE A 535 50.44 -104.64 -51.16
C ILE A 535 50.03 -105.96 -51.84
N SER A 536 48.89 -105.97 -52.54
CA SER A 536 48.42 -107.16 -53.26
C SER A 536 49.42 -107.62 -54.32
N ASN A 537 50.15 -106.68 -54.93
CA ASN A 537 51.22 -106.98 -55.89
C ASN A 537 52.54 -107.45 -55.23
N LYS A 538 52.72 -107.31 -53.91
CA LYS A 538 53.93 -107.68 -53.17
C LYS A 538 53.79 -109.00 -52.41
N ALA A 539 52.57 -109.43 -52.08
CA ALA A 539 52.34 -110.72 -51.44
C ALA A 539 52.64 -111.85 -52.43
N SER A 540 53.83 -112.44 -52.33
CA SER A 540 54.16 -113.71 -52.99
C SER A 540 53.39 -114.82 -52.25
N ILE A 541 52.13 -115.06 -52.63
CA ILE A 541 51.27 -116.06 -51.97
C ILE A 541 51.83 -117.50 -52.13
N SER A 542 52.84 -117.70 -52.99
CA SER A 542 53.68 -118.90 -53.04
C SER A 542 54.94 -118.63 -53.88
N HIS A 543 56.12 -119.06 -53.44
CA HIS A 543 57.26 -119.26 -54.35
C HIS A 543 57.89 -120.63 -54.08
N SER A 544 58.16 -121.38 -55.15
CA SER A 544 58.80 -122.68 -55.12
C SER A 544 60.28 -122.56 -55.52
N HIS A 545 61.12 -123.47 -55.04
CA HIS A 545 62.51 -123.57 -55.48
C HIS A 545 62.87 -125.01 -55.83
N THR A 546 63.84 -125.16 -56.72
CA THR A 546 64.26 -126.45 -57.29
C THR A 546 65.76 -126.62 -57.08
N VAL A 547 66.16 -127.74 -56.48
CA VAL A 547 67.56 -128.11 -56.22
C VAL A 547 67.93 -129.32 -57.06
N ASN A 548 69.02 -129.23 -57.83
CA ASN A 548 69.51 -130.32 -58.66
C ASN A 548 70.83 -130.88 -58.09
N LEU A 549 70.85 -132.16 -57.76
CA LEU A 549 72.05 -132.87 -57.28
C LEU A 549 72.56 -133.78 -58.41
N GLY A 550 73.72 -133.45 -58.97
CA GLY A 550 74.35 -134.21 -60.06
C GLY A 550 74.73 -135.63 -59.65
N SER A 551 74.48 -136.61 -60.53
CA SER A 551 74.79 -138.02 -60.28
C SER A 551 76.28 -138.30 -60.34
N HIS A 552 76.81 -139.01 -59.34
CA HIS A 552 78.20 -139.45 -59.31
C HIS A 552 78.34 -140.91 -58.79
N ASN A 553 79.38 -141.61 -59.25
CA ASN A 553 79.73 -142.99 -58.87
C ASN A 553 81.13 -142.94 -58.25
N HIS A 554 81.28 -143.49 -57.04
CA HIS A 554 82.53 -143.54 -56.28
C HIS A 554 83.55 -144.57 -56.81
N GLY A 555 83.59 -144.80 -58.13
CA GLY A 555 84.58 -145.66 -58.78
C GLY A 555 84.39 -147.16 -58.56
N ILE A 556 83.21 -147.61 -58.09
CA ILE A 556 82.91 -149.03 -57.90
C ILE A 556 82.36 -149.59 -59.22
N ALA A 557 83.15 -150.44 -59.88
CA ALA A 557 82.74 -151.09 -61.12
C ALA A 557 81.55 -152.04 -60.85
N GLY A 558 80.38 -151.73 -61.44
CA GLY A 558 79.14 -152.51 -61.31
C GLY A 558 78.03 -151.88 -60.44
N ALA A 559 78.26 -150.73 -59.80
CA ALA A 559 77.23 -150.02 -59.02
C ALA A 559 76.54 -148.88 -59.83
N VAL A 560 75.25 -148.66 -59.58
CA VAL A 560 74.41 -147.65 -60.28
C VAL A 560 74.62 -146.24 -59.70
N ASN A 561 74.77 -145.23 -60.57
CA ASN A 561 74.84 -143.80 -60.23
C ASN A 561 73.56 -143.30 -59.54
N TRP A 562 73.66 -142.46 -58.48
CA TRP A 562 72.51 -141.82 -57.83
C TRP A 562 72.63 -140.28 -57.85
N GLY A 563 71.53 -139.59 -58.24
CA GLY A 563 71.36 -138.13 -58.35
C GLY A 563 70.00 -137.78 -58.96
N GLY A 564 69.53 -136.52 -58.83
CA GLY A 564 68.22 -136.06 -59.30
C GLY A 564 67.86 -134.62 -58.91
N THR A 565 66.80 -134.08 -59.52
CA THR A 565 66.25 -132.75 -59.22
C THR A 565 65.04 -132.86 -58.29
N PHE A 566 65.03 -132.07 -57.21
CA PHE A 566 63.95 -132.03 -56.22
C PHE A 566 63.38 -130.61 -56.14
N SER A 567 62.05 -130.49 -56.27
CA SER A 567 61.33 -129.23 -56.15
C SER A 567 60.45 -129.26 -54.91
N VAL A 568 60.44 -128.18 -54.15
CA VAL A 568 59.47 -127.97 -53.05
C VAL A 568 58.54 -126.83 -53.46
N SER A 569 57.24 -127.13 -53.47
CA SER A 569 56.16 -126.18 -53.74
C SER A 569 55.82 -125.33 -52.54
#